data_AF-A0A3S5JR65-F1
#
_entry.id   AF-A0A3S5JR65-F1
#
_cell.length_a   1.000
_cell.length_b   1.000
_cell.length_c   1.000
_cell.angle_alpha   90.00
_cell.angle_beta   90.00
_cell.angle_gamma   90.00
#
_symmetry.space_group_name_H-M   'P 1'
#
loop_
_entity.id
_entity.type
_entity.pdbx_description
1 polymer ?
#
loop_
_entity_poly.entity_id
_entity_poly.type
_entity_poly.pdbx_seq_one_letter_code
_entity_poly.pdbx_strand_id
1 'polypeptide(L)'
;MKNIFLTLLVFFGLSSTWVNAQKKPNVVIIYTDDQATLDVNVLGAKDLVSPHMDKLLLSGTTFTQFYASPVCSPSRASLLTGKNPQRAGVP
;
A
#
# COMPACT_ATOMS: atom_id res chain seq x y z
N MET A 1 51.03 -16.25 9.30
CA MET A 1 50.82 -14.92 8.67
C MET A 1 50.03 -15.00 7.36
N LYS A 2 50.35 -15.90 6.41
CA LYS A 2 49.57 -16.07 5.16
C LYS A 2 48.07 -16.35 5.39
N ASN A 3 47.73 -17.15 6.40
CA ASN A 3 46.34 -17.54 6.64
C ASN A 3 45.47 -16.38 7.15
N ILE A 4 46.00 -15.53 8.03
CA ILE A 4 45.31 -14.31 8.53
C ILE A 4 45.02 -13.31 7.42
N PHE A 5 45.95 -13.14 6.49
CA PHE A 5 45.76 -12.26 5.35
C PHE A 5 44.66 -12.79 4.42
N LEU A 6 44.61 -14.11 4.21
CA LEU A 6 43.57 -14.77 3.43
C LEU A 6 42.18 -14.65 4.11
N THR A 7 42.11 -14.80 5.44
CA THR A 7 40.85 -14.64 6.19
C THR A 7 40.32 -13.20 6.15
N LEU A 8 41.21 -12.20 6.25
CA LEU A 8 40.84 -10.79 6.13
C LEU A 8 40.33 -10.43 4.71
N LEU A 9 40.95 -11.01 3.68
CA LEU A 9 40.54 -10.81 2.28
C LEU A 9 39.15 -11.41 1.99
N VAL A 10 38.86 -12.58 2.57
CA VAL A 10 37.53 -13.21 2.47
C VAL A 10 36.48 -12.38 3.22
N PHE A 11 36.80 -11.90 4.44
CA PHE A 11 35.88 -11.07 5.23
C PHE A 11 35.57 -9.71 4.56
N PHE A 12 36.56 -9.12 3.89
CA PHE A 12 36.37 -7.90 3.11
C PHE A 12 35.54 -8.14 1.84
N GLY A 13 35.71 -9.30 1.19
CA GLY A 13 34.91 -9.71 0.03
C GLY A 13 33.43 -9.94 0.36
N LEU A 14 33.12 -10.54 1.51
CA LEU A 14 31.74 -10.80 1.97
C LEU A 14 30.99 -9.53 2.39
N SER A 15 31.70 -8.44 2.71
CA SER A 15 31.10 -7.17 3.14
C SER A 15 30.65 -6.27 1.96
N SER A 16 30.90 -6.70 0.71
CA SER A 16 30.76 -5.85 -0.48
C SER A 16 29.45 -6.01 -1.25
N THR A 17 28.56 -6.94 -0.87
CA THR A 17 27.24 -7.08 -1.51
C THR A 17 26.23 -6.12 -0.87
N TRP A 18 26.35 -4.83 -1.18
CA TRP A 18 25.29 -3.87 -0.91
C TRP A 18 24.09 -4.20 -1.79
N VAL A 19 23.03 -4.73 -1.18
CA VAL A 19 21.73 -4.87 -1.87
C VAL A 19 21.27 -3.47 -2.26
N ASN A 20 21.26 -3.21 -3.57
CA ASN A 20 20.77 -1.94 -4.10
C ASN A 20 19.25 -1.93 -3.94
N ALA A 21 18.77 -1.25 -2.90
CA ALA A 21 17.34 -1.09 -2.68
C ALA A 21 16.71 -0.39 -3.90
N GLN A 22 15.56 -0.87 -4.36
CA GLN A 22 14.83 -0.26 -5.47
C GLN A 22 14.56 1.21 -5.15
N LYS A 23 15.08 2.14 -5.99
CA LYS A 23 14.99 3.59 -5.74
C LYS A 23 13.55 4.12 -5.65
N LYS A 24 12.59 3.41 -6.24
CA LYS A 24 11.17 3.78 -6.25
C LYS A 24 10.37 2.71 -5.49
N PRO A 25 9.46 3.10 -4.60
CA PRO A 25 8.59 2.13 -3.95
C PRO A 25 7.65 1.47 -4.97
N ASN A 26 7.22 0.26 -4.66
CA ASN A 26 6.08 -0.35 -5.35
C ASN A 26 4.80 0.28 -4.81
N VAL A 27 3.86 0.60 -5.69
CA VAL A 27 2.56 1.17 -5.33
C VAL A 27 1.49 0.13 -5.62
N VAL A 28 0.76 -0.28 -4.59
CA VAL A 28 -0.37 -1.22 -4.70
C VAL A 28 -1.64 -0.49 -4.28
N ILE A 29 -2.62 -0.45 -5.18
CA ILE A 29 -3.94 0.12 -4.90
C ILE A 29 -4.90 -1.04 -4.68
N ILE A 30 -5.42 -1.16 -3.46
CA ILE A 30 -6.51 -2.08 -3.11
C ILE A 30 -7.79 -1.25 -3.12
N TYR A 31 -8.74 -1.62 -3.99
CA TYR A 31 -9.99 -0.89 -4.19
C TYR A 31 -11.16 -1.87 -4.09
N THR A 32 -11.93 -1.77 -3.02
CA THR A 32 -13.07 -2.63 -2.74
C THR A 32 -14.34 -2.10 -3.40
N ASP A 33 -15.27 -3.00 -3.72
CA ASP A 33 -16.57 -2.65 -4.30
C ASP A 33 -17.62 -2.57 -3.18
N ASP A 34 -18.48 -1.55 -3.23
CA ASP A 34 -19.59 -1.30 -2.30
C ASP A 34 -19.26 -1.31 -0.79
N GLN A 35 -18.00 -1.09 -0.40
CA GLN A 35 -17.62 -1.02 1.00
C GLN A 35 -17.99 0.32 1.64
N ALA A 36 -18.74 0.29 2.73
CA ALA A 36 -19.06 1.46 3.52
C ALA A 36 -17.95 1.81 4.53
N THR A 37 -17.91 3.08 4.95
CA THR A 37 -16.88 3.60 5.87
C THR A 37 -16.80 2.82 7.19
N LEU A 38 -17.93 2.34 7.71
CA LEU A 38 -17.97 1.67 9.02
C LEU A 38 -17.73 0.16 8.93
N ASP A 39 -17.58 -0.42 7.74
CA ASP A 39 -17.51 -1.88 7.56
C ASP A 39 -16.19 -2.51 8.07
N VAL A 40 -15.21 -1.69 8.45
CA VAL A 40 -13.97 -2.15 9.07
C VAL A 40 -14.12 -2.09 10.58
N ASN A 41 -13.69 -3.15 11.29
CA ASN A 41 -13.83 -3.29 12.74
C ASN A 41 -13.31 -2.07 13.50
N VAL A 42 -12.09 -1.60 13.18
CA VAL A 42 -11.49 -0.40 13.82
C VAL A 42 -12.21 0.91 13.49
N LEU A 43 -13.06 0.94 12.47
CA LEU A 43 -13.86 2.11 12.10
C LEU A 43 -15.28 2.10 12.68
N GLY A 44 -15.77 0.95 13.16
CA GLY A 44 -17.04 0.87 13.88
C GLY A 44 -17.88 -0.38 13.66
N ALA A 45 -17.49 -1.29 12.76
CA ALA A 45 -18.23 -2.54 12.57
C ALA A 45 -18.27 -3.36 13.86
N LYS A 46 -19.46 -3.84 14.23
CA LYS A 46 -19.66 -4.65 15.45
C LYS A 46 -19.75 -6.15 15.17
N ASP A 47 -20.05 -6.49 13.93
CA ASP A 47 -20.36 -7.81 13.42
C ASP A 47 -19.37 -8.29 12.35
N LEU A 48 -18.55 -7.38 11.79
CA LEU A 48 -17.51 -7.71 10.82
C LEU A 48 -16.15 -7.90 11.48
N VAL A 49 -15.46 -8.97 11.09
CA VAL A 49 -14.13 -9.34 11.56
C VAL A 49 -13.13 -9.10 10.42
N SER A 50 -12.33 -8.04 10.53
CA SER A 50 -11.45 -7.53 9.46
C SER A 50 -9.97 -7.39 9.87
N PRO A 51 -9.33 -8.39 10.50
CA PRO A 51 -8.05 -8.23 11.20
C PRO A 51 -6.89 -7.76 10.29
N HIS A 52 -6.93 -8.12 9.01
CA HIS A 52 -5.93 -7.66 8.04
C HIS A 52 -6.13 -6.20 7.63
N MET A 53 -7.38 -5.75 7.48
CA MET A 53 -7.67 -4.33 7.25
C MET A 53 -7.36 -3.50 8.49
N ASP A 54 -7.73 -4.00 9.67
CA ASP A 54 -7.44 -3.35 10.95
C ASP A 54 -5.94 -3.09 11.10
N LYS A 55 -5.12 -4.12 10.83
CA LYS A 55 -3.66 -3.99 10.84
C LYS A 55 -3.16 -2.94 9.84
N LEU A 56 -3.72 -2.92 8.62
CA LEU A 56 -3.34 -1.93 7.61
C LEU A 56 -3.64 -0.50 8.07
N LEU A 57 -4.87 -0.25 8.55
CA LEU A 57 -5.31 1.07 9.02
C LEU A 57 -4.52 1.56 10.23
N LEU A 58 -4.21 0.68 11.19
CA LEU A 58 -3.44 1.01 12.39
C LEU A 58 -1.95 1.21 12.11
N SER A 59 -1.41 0.59 11.05
CA SER A 59 0.02 0.69 10.70
C SER A 59 0.38 1.90 9.84
N GLY A 60 -0.62 2.67 9.40
CA GLY A 60 -0.44 3.77 8.45
C GLY A 60 -1.31 4.97 8.75
N THR A 61 -1.62 5.74 7.70
CA THR A 61 -2.50 6.90 7.79
C THR A 61 -3.89 6.54 7.31
N THR A 62 -4.90 6.81 8.14
CA THR A 62 -6.31 6.56 7.82
C THR A 62 -7.04 7.88 7.55
N PHE A 63 -7.76 7.94 6.43
CA PHE A 63 -8.63 9.08 6.09
C PHE A 63 -10.07 8.76 6.48
N THR A 64 -10.62 9.49 7.45
CA THR A 64 -12.02 9.33 7.90
C THR A 64 -13.03 10.14 7.08
N GLN A 65 -12.53 10.94 6.13
CA GLN A 65 -13.31 11.83 5.26
C GLN A 65 -12.86 11.66 3.79
N PHE A 66 -12.92 10.43 3.29
CA PHE A 66 -12.64 10.09 1.90
C PHE A 66 -13.95 10.01 1.11
N TYR A 67 -14.05 10.73 -0.01
CA TYR A 67 -15.26 10.83 -0.83
C TYR A 67 -15.06 10.19 -2.19
N ALA A 68 -16.08 9.47 -2.64
CA ALA A 68 -16.12 8.78 -3.93
C ALA A 68 -17.47 9.05 -4.62
N SER A 69 -17.54 8.79 -5.93
CA SER A 69 -18.84 8.74 -6.60
C SER A 69 -19.63 7.53 -6.08
N PRO A 70 -20.95 7.63 -5.83
CA PRO A 70 -21.74 6.54 -5.28
C PRO A 70 -22.00 5.39 -6.28
N VAL A 71 -21.44 5.47 -7.49
CA VAL A 71 -21.58 4.44 -8.53
C VAL A 71 -20.20 3.90 -8.91
N CYS A 72 -20.08 2.58 -9.01
CA CYS A 72 -18.81 1.87 -9.19
C CYS A 72 -18.03 2.30 -10.45
N SER A 73 -18.70 2.51 -11.57
CA SER A 73 -18.05 2.91 -12.84
C SER A 73 -17.52 4.35 -12.80
N PRO A 74 -18.33 5.37 -12.45
CA PRO A 74 -17.85 6.73 -12.18
C PRO A 74 -16.70 6.81 -11.17
N SER A 75 -16.78 6.08 -10.05
CA SER A 75 -15.74 6.14 -9.02
C SER A 75 -14.39 5.58 -9.52
N ARG A 76 -14.43 4.42 -10.19
CA ARG A 76 -13.23 3.82 -10.81
C ARG A 76 -12.67 4.69 -11.93
N ALA A 77 -13.53 5.32 -12.73
CA ALA A 77 -13.10 6.26 -13.77
C ALA A 77 -12.37 7.47 -13.16
N SER A 78 -12.87 8.01 -12.04
CA SER A 78 -12.20 9.08 -11.30
C SER A 78 -10.84 8.66 -10.74
N LEU A 79 -10.73 7.46 -10.16
CA LEU A 79 -9.46 6.91 -9.67
C LEU A 79 -8.40 6.78 -10.77
N LEU A 80 -8.79 6.22 -11.92
CA LEU A 80 -7.85 5.93 -13.02
C LEU A 80 -7.42 7.19 -13.79
N THR A 81 -8.30 8.20 -13.87
CA THR A 81 -8.05 9.39 -14.70
C THR A 81 -7.65 10.63 -13.89
N GLY A 82 -7.88 10.63 -12.57
CA GLY A 82 -7.70 11.81 -11.72
C GLY A 82 -8.70 12.93 -12.01
N LYS A 83 -9.82 12.63 -12.69
CA LYS A 83 -10.84 13.60 -13.10
C LYS A 83 -12.16 13.36 -12.35
N ASN A 84 -12.97 14.39 -12.22
CA ASN A 84 -14.36 14.20 -11.78
C ASN A 84 -15.12 13.30 -12.79
N PRO A 85 -16.19 12.59 -12.38
CA PRO A 85 -16.91 11.65 -13.24
C PRO A 85 -17.34 12.24 -14.59
N GLN A 86 -17.88 13.46 -14.58
CA GLN A 86 -18.30 14.16 -15.79
C GLN A 86 -17.15 14.36 -16.79
N ARG A 87 -15.95 14.74 -16.32
CA ARG A 87 -14.76 14.91 -17.18
C ARG A 87 -14.07 13.59 -17.51
N ALA A 88 -14.37 12.52 -16.77
CA ALA A 88 -13.91 11.17 -17.06
C ALA A 88 -14.74 10.47 -18.15
N GLY A 89 -15.88 11.06 -18.56
CA GLY A 89 -16.77 10.50 -19.58
C GLY A 89 -17.66 9.36 -19.07
N VAL A 90 -17.73 9.18 -17.75
CA VAL A 90 -18.55 8.19 -17.06
C VAL A 90 -19.33 8.93 -15.97
N PRO A 91 -20.39 9.67 -16.32
CA PRO A 91 -21.17 10.47 -15.37
C PRO A 91 -21.95 9.61 -14.38
#